data_AF-A0A2U3KKA2-F1
#
_entry.id   AF-A0A2U3KKA2-F1
#
_cell.length_a   1.000
_cell.length_b   1.000
_cell.length_c   1.000
_cell.angle_alpha   90.00
_cell.angle_beta   90.00
_cell.angle_gamma   90.00
#
_symmetry.space_group_name_H-M   'P 1'
#
loop_
_entity.id
_entity.type
_entity.pdbx_description
1 polymer ?
#
loop_
_entity_poly.entity_id
_entity_poly.type
_entity_poly.pdbx_seq_one_letter_code
_entity_poly.pdbx_strand_id
1 'polypeptide(L)' 'MAPRSKATFQKLEKEKEKQRKQRDKEARRLEAKKVKAEREPCNSNEDPDIAGIKPGPQPLPEQWQYAVRHSDR' A
#
# COMPACT_ATOMS: atom_id res chain seq x y z
N MET A 1 10.23 50.91 15.74
CA MET A 1 9.64 49.79 14.98
C MET A 1 8.62 49.11 15.87
N ALA A 2 7.36 48.96 15.43
CA ALA A 2 6.30 48.37 16.25
C ALA A 2 6.56 46.87 16.49
N PRO A 3 6.31 46.34 17.71
CA PRO A 3 6.50 44.93 17.99
C PRO A 3 5.51 44.11 17.15
N ARG A 4 6.04 43.14 16.40
CA ARG A 4 5.22 42.21 15.61
C ARG A 4 4.28 41.45 16.55
N SER A 5 2.98 41.44 16.25
CA SER A 5 1.99 40.80 17.10
C SER A 5 2.21 39.27 17.12
N LYS A 6 1.92 38.62 18.26
CA LYS A 6 2.05 37.16 18.43
C LYS A 6 1.37 36.34 17.31
N ALA A 7 0.27 36.85 16.75
CA ALA A 7 -0.43 36.24 15.62
C ALA A 7 0.43 36.11 14.35
N THR A 8 1.31 37.09 14.08
CA THR A 8 2.21 37.05 12.90
C THR A 8 3.31 36.00 13.04
N PHE A 9 3.83 35.79 14.26
CA PHE A 9 4.83 34.76 14.53
C PHE A 9 4.24 33.35 14.38
N GLN A 10 3.06 33.11 14.94
CA GLN A 10 2.36 31.82 14.80
C GLN A 10 2.05 31.48 13.33
N LYS A 11 1.68 32.49 12.53
CA LYS A 11 1.47 32.31 11.08
C LYS A 11 2.75 31.86 10.37
N LEU A 12 3.88 32.50 10.67
CA LEU A 12 5.18 32.14 10.09
C LEU A 12 5.63 30.74 10.50
N GLU A 13 5.44 30.36 11.77
CA GLU A 13 5.78 29.02 12.25
C GLU A 13 4.95 27.94 11.54
N LYS A 14 3.64 28.15 11.43
CA LYS A 14 2.73 27.22 10.74
C LYS A 14 3.07 27.09 9.25
N GLU A 15 3.44 28.20 8.60
CA GLU A 15 3.89 28.18 7.21
C GLU A 15 5.19 27.38 7.06
N LYS A 16 6.18 27.62 7.93
CA LYS A 16 7.46 26.89 7.93
C LYS A 16 7.24 25.39 8.16
N GLU A 17 6.34 25.02 9.06
CA GLU A 17 5.98 23.62 9.30
C GLU A 17 5.33 22.98 8.07
N LYS A 18 4.43 23.69 7.38
CA LYS A 18 3.80 23.20 6.15
C LYS A 18 4.85 22.99 5.05
N GLN A 19 5.78 23.92 4.88
CA GLN A 19 6.87 23.80 3.91
C GLN A 19 7.80 22.61 4.25
N ARG A 20 8.16 22.43 5.52
CA ARG A 20 8.94 21.26 5.98
C ARG A 20 8.24 19.94 5.66
N LYS A 21 6.96 19.80 6.05
CA LYS A 21 6.15 18.61 5.76
C LYS A 21 6.05 18.31 4.26
N GLN A 22 5.98 19.34 3.42
CA GLN A 22 5.98 19.16 1.97
C GLN A 22 7.33 18.65 1.46
N ARG A 23 8.45 19.25 1.90
CA ARG A 23 9.81 18.79 1.57
C ARG A 23 10.03 17.34 1.99
N ASP A 24 9.60 16.96 3.19
CA ASP A 24 9.77 15.60 3.71
C ASP A 24 8.96 14.58 2.88
N LYS A 25 7.74 14.94 2.48
CA LYS A 25 6.92 14.11 1.58
C LYS A 25 7.55 13.97 0.20
N GLU A 26 8.12 15.04 -0.34
CA GLU A 26 8.83 15.01 -1.62
C GLU A 26 10.08 14.12 -1.54
N ALA A 27 10.88 14.25 -0.47
CA ALA A 27 12.05 13.41 -0.21
C ALA A 27 11.66 11.93 -0.12
N ARG A 28 10.64 11.59 0.69
CA ARG A 28 10.12 10.22 0.79
C ARG A 28 9.62 9.67 -0.54
N ARG A 29 8.98 10.50 -1.38
CA ARG A 29 8.54 10.09 -2.72
C ARG A 29 9.73 9.80 -3.64
N LEU A 30 10.79 10.59 -3.58
CA LEU A 30 12.02 10.35 -4.36
C LEU A 30 12.73 9.08 -3.90
N GLU A 31 12.85 8.85 -2.60
CA GLU A 31 13.39 7.61 -2.03
C GLU A 31 12.58 6.39 -2.48
N ALA A 32 11.25 6.43 -2.35
CA ALA A 32 10.39 5.34 -2.80
C ALA A 32 10.52 5.06 -4.30
N LYS A 33 10.68 6.09 -5.13
CA LYS A 33 10.95 5.94 -6.57
C LYS A 33 12.31 5.28 -6.83
N LYS A 34 13.36 5.67 -6.09
CA LYS A 34 14.69 5.06 -6.18
C LYS A 34 14.64 3.58 -5.80
N VAL A 35 14.05 3.26 -4.65
CA VAL A 35 13.87 1.88 -4.18
C VAL A 35 13.08 1.05 -5.19
N LYS A 36 12.02 1.62 -5.79
CA LYS A 36 11.25 0.93 -6.83
C LYS A 36 12.07 0.70 -8.11
N ALA A 37 12.95 1.63 -8.49
CA ALA A 37 13.80 1.49 -9.67
C ALA A 37 14.98 0.53 -9.44
N GLU A 38 15.49 0.47 -8.21
CA GLU A 38 16.58 -0.44 -7.81
C GLU A 38 16.07 -1.86 -7.57
N ARG A 39 14.81 -2.03 -7.13
CA ARG A 39 14.18 -3.35 -7.09
C ARG A 39 14.18 -3.92 -8.50
N GLU A 40 14.82 -5.08 -8.65
CA GLU A 40 14.70 -5.88 -9.86
C GLU A 40 13.21 -6.11 -10.14
N PRO A 41 12.79 -6.01 -11.42
CA PRO A 41 11.45 -6.43 -11.78
C PRO A 41 11.25 -7.86 -11.29
N CYS A 42 10.13 -8.13 -10.61
CA CYS A 42 9.82 -9.49 -10.21
C CYS A 42 9.62 -10.30 -11.50
N ASN A 43 10.60 -11.15 -11.82
CA ASN A 43 10.62 -11.93 -13.06
C ASN A 43 9.59 -13.08 -13.04
N SER A 44 8.86 -13.27 -11.94
CA SER A 44 7.79 -14.25 -11.87
C SER A 44 6.56 -13.68 -12.60
N ASN A 45 6.21 -14.32 -13.70
CA ASN A 45 5.03 -13.96 -14.50
C ASN A 45 3.71 -14.12 -13.72
N GLU A 46 3.76 -14.79 -12.55
CA GLU A 46 2.65 -15.08 -11.65
C GLU A 46 3.11 -14.94 -10.18
N ASP A 47 2.20 -14.49 -9.31
CA ASP A 47 2.41 -14.42 -7.86
C ASP A 47 2.31 -15.85 -7.29
N PRO A 48 3.29 -16.34 -6.51
CA PRO A 48 3.22 -17.67 -5.91
C PRO A 48 1.95 -17.91 -5.09
N ASP A 49 1.36 -16.87 -4.50
CA ASP A 49 0.12 -16.97 -3.72
C ASP A 49 -1.13 -17.06 -4.60
N ILE A 50 -1.07 -16.58 -5.85
CA ILE A 50 -2.19 -16.61 -6.79
C ILE A 50 -2.06 -17.74 -7.83
N ALA A 51 -0.88 -18.34 -7.94
CA ALA A 51 -0.61 -19.42 -8.88
C ALA A 51 -1.58 -20.59 -8.67
N GLY A 52 -2.32 -20.96 -9.71
CA GLY A 52 -3.28 -22.05 -9.69
C GLY A 52 -4.70 -21.70 -9.19
N ILE A 53 -4.95 -20.47 -8.73
CA ILE A 53 -6.31 -20.01 -8.40
C ILE A 53 -7.05 -19.68 -9.69
N LYS A 54 -8.11 -20.43 -9.96
CA LYS A 54 -9.02 -20.15 -11.08
C LYS A 54 -10.14 -19.21 -10.64
N PRO A 55 -10.48 -18.16 -11.42
CA PRO A 55 -11.68 -17.37 -11.19
C PRO A 55 -12.94 -18.25 -11.24
N GLY A 56 -13.84 -18.09 -10.27
CA GLY A 56 -15.08 -18.85 -10.16
C GLY A 56 -15.06 -19.89 -9.02
N PRO A 57 -16.15 -20.66 -8.86
CA PRO A 57 -16.24 -21.69 -7.83
C PRO A 57 -15.21 -22.80 -8.11
N GLN A 58 -14.24 -22.96 -7.22
CA GLN A 58 -13.27 -24.04 -7.30
C GLN A 58 -13.92 -25.36 -6.88
N PRO A 59 -13.60 -26.48 -7.56
CA PRO A 59 -14.13 -27.77 -7.19
C PRO A 59 -13.72 -28.11 -5.75
N LEU A 60 -14.64 -28.73 -5.00
CA LEU A 60 -14.32 -29.19 -3.64
C LEU A 60 -13.23 -30.28 -3.72
N PRO A 61 -12.22 -30.25 -2.84
CA PRO A 61 -11.20 -31.29 -2.78
C PRO A 61 -11.81 -32.66 -2.51
N GLU A 62 -11.13 -33.73 -2.97
CA GLU A 62 -11.59 -35.11 -2.81
C GLU A 62 -11.89 -35.47 -1.34
N GLN A 63 -11.10 -34.90 -0.43
CA GLN A 63 -11.25 -35.05 1.01
C GLN A 63 -12.57 -34.50 1.57
N TRP A 64 -13.37 -33.75 0.80
CA TRP A 64 -14.67 -33.18 1.20
C TRP A 64 -15.85 -33.78 0.43
N GLN A 65 -15.65 -34.87 -0.32
CA GLN A 65 -16.71 -35.56 -1.08
C GLN A 65 -17.75 -36.33 -0.23
N TYR A 66 -17.81 -36.10 1.08
CA TYR A 66 -18.79 -36.75 1.97
C TYR A 66 -20.23 -36.29 1.72
N ALA A 67 -20.43 -35.09 1.17
CA ALA A 67 -21.76 -34.51 1.00
C ALA A 67 -22.59 -35.19 -0.11
N VAL A 68 -21.94 -35.69 -1.18
CA VAL A 68 -22.63 -36.30 -2.34
C VAL A 68 -23.11 -37.73 -2.03
N ARG A 69 -22.42 -38.45 -1.13
CA ARG A 69 -22.79 -39.83 -0.79
C ARG A 69 -23.90 -39.95 0.26
N HIS A 70 -24.24 -38.87 0.95
CA HIS A 70 -25.29 -38.87 1.99
C HIS A 70 -26.65 -38.36 1.52
N SER A 71 -26.74 -37.80 0.31
CA SER A 71 -28.00 -37.37 -0.31
C SER A 71 -28.77 -38.47 -1.04
N ASP A 72 -28.22 -39.70 -1.10
CA ASP A 72 -28.76 -40.83 -1.85
C ASP A 72 -29.30 -41.97 -0.96
N ARG A 73 -29.67 -41.68 0.29
CA ARG A 73 -30.31 -42.64 1.21
C ARG A 73 -31.66 -42.15 1.69
#